data_AF-A0A5M6CR12-F1
#
_entry.id   AF-A0A5M6CR12-F1
#
_cell.length_a   1.000
_cell.length_b   1.000
_cell.length_c   1.000
_cell.angle_alpha   90.00
_cell.angle_beta   90.00
_cell.angle_gamma   90.00
#
_symmetry.space_group_name_H-M   'P 1'
#
loop_
_entity.id
_entity.type
_entity.pdbx_description
1 polymer ?
#
loop_
_entity_poly.entity_id
_entity_poly.type
_entity_poly.pdbx_seq_one_letter_code
_entity_poly.pdbx_strand_id
1 'polypeptide(L)'
;MNEGWFLTELIYRIHNKNESDVYQFDKQMKMIKASSEREAYQFSLVLASKELDLRNDDEAFAQWEFIGIGLFQTIDEPREVKGYGTFQYAMSTAQDARQHMITLRERLESLQMQIALSA
;
A
#
# COMPACT_ATOMS: atom_id res chain seq x y z
N MET A 1 -11.11 18.55 16.97
CA MET A 1 -9.83 18.01 16.46
C MET A 1 -9.64 18.56 15.07
N ASN A 2 -8.46 19.10 14.75
CA ASN A 2 -8.18 19.59 13.40
C ASN A 2 -7.82 18.39 12.51
N GLU A 3 -8.48 18.28 11.35
CA GLU A 3 -8.14 17.28 10.35
C GLU A 3 -6.82 17.62 9.67
N GLY A 4 -5.99 16.61 9.42
CA GLY A 4 -4.77 16.70 8.63
C GLY A 4 -4.84 15.84 7.38
N TRP A 5 -3.89 16.04 6.47
CA TRP A 5 -3.73 15.21 5.28
C TRP A 5 -2.59 14.22 5.49
N PHE A 6 -2.79 13.01 4.98
CA PHE A 6 -1.84 11.92 5.03
C PHE A 6 -1.65 11.37 3.62
N LEU A 7 -0.41 11.10 3.24
CA LEU A 7 -0.06 10.40 2.03
C LEU A 7 0.33 8.98 2.40
N THR A 8 -0.40 8.01 1.83
CA THR A 8 -0.10 6.58 1.98
C THR A 8 0.21 5.96 0.62
N GLU A 9 1.09 4.97 0.63
CA GLU A 9 1.45 4.17 -0.54
C GLU A 9 1.04 2.73 -0.27
N LEU A 10 -0.06 2.30 -0.89
CA LEU A 10 -0.55 0.93 -0.78
C LEU A 10 0.14 0.08 -1.84
N ILE A 11 0.73 -1.04 -1.42
CA ILE A 11 1.43 -1.94 -2.33
C ILE A 11 0.69 -3.27 -2.40
N TYR A 12 0.44 -3.69 -3.63
CA TYR A 12 -0.17 -4.96 -3.96
C TYR A 12 0.81 -5.82 -4.74
N ARG A 13 0.77 -7.12 -4.50
CA ARG A 13 1.37 -8.13 -5.37
C ARG A 13 0.31 -8.68 -6.30
N ILE A 14 0.66 -8.84 -7.56
CA ILE A 14 -0.19 -9.40 -8.59
C ILE A 14 0.34 -10.80 -8.94
N HIS A 15 -0.50 -11.81 -8.75
CA HIS A 15 -0.24 -13.20 -9.06
C HIS A 15 -0.91 -13.54 -10.40
N ASN A 16 -0.11 -13.62 -11.46
CA ASN A 16 -0.58 -14.10 -12.75
C ASN A 16 -0.52 -15.63 -12.76
N LYS A 17 -1.68 -16.29 -12.89
CA LYS A 17 -1.77 -17.77 -12.93
C LYS A 17 -1.00 -18.39 -14.10
N ASN A 18 -0.72 -17.60 -15.15
CA ASN A 18 -0.05 -18.07 -16.37
C ASN A 18 1.44 -17.69 -16.45
N GLU A 19 1.95 -16.87 -15.53
CA GLU A 19 3.35 -16.40 -15.53
C GLU A 19 3.93 -16.53 -14.12
N SER A 20 4.45 -17.72 -13.78
CA SER A 20 4.97 -18.03 -12.44
C SER A 20 6.25 -17.28 -12.08
N ASP A 21 6.99 -16.82 -13.09
CA ASP A 21 8.37 -16.35 -12.92
C ASP A 21 8.48 -14.81 -12.88
N VAL A 22 7.36 -14.11 -13.02
CA VAL A 22 7.31 -12.64 -12.98
C VAL A 22 6.61 -12.18 -11.71
N TYR A 23 7.35 -11.49 -10.84
CA TYR A 23 6.81 -10.93 -9.60
C TYR A 23 6.33 -9.50 -9.86
N GLN A 24 5.05 -9.36 -10.15
CA GLN A 24 4.43 -8.08 -10.46
C GLN A 24 3.87 -7.42 -9.19
N PHE A 25 4.04 -6.10 -9.13
CA PHE A 25 3.58 -5.27 -8.03
C PHE A 25 2.90 -4.02 -8.57
N ASP A 26 1.90 -3.55 -7.82
CA ASP A 26 1.17 -2.31 -8.08
C ASP A 26 1.26 -1.43 -6.84
N LYS A 27 1.82 -0.24 -7.03
CA LYS A 27 1.94 0.79 -6.01
C LYS A 27 0.88 1.85 -6.26
N GLN A 28 0.02 2.09 -5.28
CA GLN A 28 -1.02 3.11 -5.36
C GLN A 28 -0.83 4.18 -4.28
N MET A 29 -0.59 5.41 -4.72
CA MET A 29 -0.60 6.56 -3.83
C MET A 29 -2.05 6.92 -3.49
N LYS A 30 -2.37 7.10 -2.21
CA LYS A 30 -3.68 7.60 -1.73
C LYS A 30 -3.49 8.76 -0.77
N MET A 31 -4.28 9.80 -0.96
CA MET A 31 -4.39 10.89 0.00
C MET A 31 -5.57 10.64 0.92
N ILE A 32 -5.33 10.76 2.22
CA ILE A 32 -6.30 10.47 3.26
C ILE A 32 -6.43 11.70 4.14
N LYS A 33 -7.66 12.13 4.35
CA LYS A 33 -7.98 13.16 5.34
C LYS A 33 -8.42 12.44 6.62
N ALA A 34 -7.80 12.78 7.75
CA ALA A 34 -8.11 12.16 9.04
C ALA A 34 -7.73 13.10 10.18
N SER A 35 -8.28 12.86 11.37
CA SER A 35 -7.95 13.62 12.58
C SER A 35 -6.75 13.06 13.35
N SER A 36 -6.20 11.90 12.95
CA SER A 36 -5.03 11.28 13.57
C SER A 36 -4.32 10.31 12.63
N GLU A 37 -3.06 9.98 12.93
CA GLU A 37 -2.31 8.92 12.24
C GLU A 37 -3.02 7.56 12.34
N ARG A 38 -3.58 7.24 13.50
CA ARG A 38 -4.31 5.99 13.73
C ARG A 38 -5.52 5.88 12.81
N GLU A 39 -6.31 6.94 12.69
CA GLU A 39 -7.46 6.97 11.80
C GLU A 39 -7.03 6.92 10.33
N ALA A 40 -6.00 7.68 9.94
CA ALA A 40 -5.48 7.63 8.57
C ALA A 40 -4.95 6.24 8.19
N TYR A 41 -4.31 5.55 9.12
CA TYR A 41 -3.85 4.17 8.93
C TYR A 41 -5.03 3.21 8.79
N GLN A 42 -6.05 3.31 9.64
CA GLN A 42 -7.26 2.51 9.50
C GLN A 42 -7.94 2.75 8.14
N PHE A 43 -8.07 3.99 7.71
CA PHE A 43 -8.60 4.32 6.39
C PHE A 43 -7.73 3.76 5.25
N SER A 44 -6.41 3.76 5.41
CA SER A 44 -5.49 3.12 4.45
C SER A 44 -5.80 1.63 4.29
N LEU A 45 -6.00 0.91 5.40
CA LEU A 45 -6.33 -0.51 5.38
C LEU A 45 -7.71 -0.77 4.78
N VAL A 46 -8.71 0.07 5.08
CA VAL A 46 -10.04 -0.04 4.46
C VAL A 46 -9.96 0.17 2.94
N LEU A 47 -9.20 1.17 2.48
CA LEU A 47 -8.97 1.40 1.06
C LEU A 47 -8.27 0.21 0.40
N ALA A 48 -7.29 -0.38 1.07
CA ALA A 48 -6.61 -1.58 0.58
C ALA A 48 -7.56 -2.76 0.42
N SER A 49 -8.41 -3.03 1.42
CA SER A 49 -9.41 -4.09 1.35
C SER A 49 -10.40 -3.87 0.21
N LYS A 50 -10.92 -2.64 0.06
CA LYS A 50 -11.87 -2.32 -1.03
C LYS A 50 -11.26 -2.51 -2.41
N GLU A 51 -9.99 -2.16 -2.58
CA GLU A 51 -9.28 -2.40 -3.84
C GLU A 51 -9.15 -3.90 -4.11
N LEU A 52 -8.84 -4.72 -3.11
CA LEU A 52 -8.79 -6.17 -3.26
C LEU A 52 -10.16 -6.76 -3.63
N ASP A 53 -11.24 -6.31 -2.98
CA ASP A 53 -12.60 -6.75 -3.29
C ASP A 53 -12.98 -6.45 -4.74
N LEU A 54 -12.52 -5.32 -5.28
CA LEU A 54 -12.73 -4.94 -6.68
C LEU A 54 -11.88 -5.76 -7.65
N ARG A 55 -10.63 -6.07 -7.29
CA ARG A 55 -9.65 -6.70 -8.20
C ARG A 55 -9.73 -8.22 -8.23
N ASN A 56 -10.22 -8.84 -7.16
CA ASN A 56 -10.33 -10.28 -6.99
C ASN A 56 -11.77 -10.78 -7.17
N ASP A 57 -12.52 -10.22 -8.12
CA ASP A 57 -13.81 -10.78 -8.49
C ASP A 57 -13.67 -12.17 -9.14
N ASP A 58 -14.78 -12.88 -9.28
CA ASP A 58 -14.79 -14.27 -9.78
C ASP A 58 -14.27 -14.39 -11.23
N GLU A 59 -14.23 -13.30 -11.99
CA GLU A 59 -13.76 -13.24 -13.38
C GLU A 59 -12.31 -12.74 -13.51
N ALA A 60 -11.62 -12.48 -12.39
CA ALA A 60 -10.30 -11.88 -12.38
C ALA A 60 -9.22 -12.78 -13.02
N PHE A 61 -8.53 -12.22 -14.02
CA PHE A 61 -7.42 -12.88 -14.72
C PHE A 61 -6.16 -13.07 -13.85
N ALA A 62 -6.03 -12.28 -12.79
CA ALA A 62 -4.91 -12.33 -11.86
C ALA A 62 -5.44 -12.19 -10.43
N GLN A 63 -4.74 -12.80 -9.46
CA GLN A 63 -5.05 -12.61 -8.05
C GLN A 63 -4.19 -11.50 -7.47
N TRP A 64 -4.80 -10.61 -6.71
CA TRP A 64 -4.17 -9.49 -6.04
C TRP A 64 -4.05 -9.77 -4.55
N GLU A 65 -2.93 -9.39 -3.98
CA GLU A 65 -2.65 -9.53 -2.55
C GLU A 65 -2.13 -8.20 -2.04
N PHE A 66 -2.72 -7.68 -0.96
CA PHE A 66 -2.17 -6.52 -0.29
C PHE A 66 -0.95 -6.96 0.54
N ILE A 67 0.21 -6.37 0.27
CA ILE A 67 1.47 -6.79 0.90
C ILE A 67 2.04 -5.74 1.86
N GLY A 68 1.48 -4.52 1.88
CA GLY A 68 1.81 -3.53 2.91
C GLY A 68 1.74 -2.09 2.46
N ILE A 69 2.25 -1.23 3.34
CA ILE A 69 2.32 0.22 3.12
C ILE A 69 3.77 0.63 2.91
N GLY A 70 4.08 1.13 1.71
CA GLY A 70 5.44 1.55 1.32
C GLY A 70 5.83 2.94 1.81
N LEU A 71 4.87 3.82 2.07
CA LEU A 71 5.04 5.19 2.56
C LEU A 71 3.81 5.54 3.37
N PHE A 72 4.02 6.19 4.52
CA PHE A 72 2.95 6.75 5.33
C PHE A 72 3.50 8.01 6.00
N GLN A 73 2.94 9.17 5.69
CA GLN A 73 3.40 10.44 6.24
C GLN A 73 2.30 11.49 6.24
N THR A 74 2.35 12.41 7.20
CA THR A 74 1.55 13.64 7.18
C THR A 74 2.05 14.57 6.08
N ILE A 75 1.14 15.27 5.43
CA ILE A 75 1.44 16.31 4.44
C ILE A 75 0.67 17.58 4.81
N ASP A 76 1.29 18.74 4.59
CA ASP A 76 0.67 20.04 4.90
C ASP A 76 -0.43 20.36 3.88
N GLU A 77 -0.09 20.26 2.58
CA GLU A 77 -1.04 20.49 1.50
C GLU A 77 -1.03 19.38 0.43
N PRO A 78 -2.19 18.81 0.06
CA PRO A 78 -2.33 17.80 -1.00
C PRO A 78 -1.72 18.19 -2.36
N ARG A 79 -1.75 19.50 -2.67
CA ARG A 79 -1.32 20.04 -3.97
C ARG A 79 0.19 19.97 -4.17
N GLU A 80 0.97 19.82 -3.10
CA GLU A 80 2.42 19.74 -3.15
C GLU A 80 2.93 18.33 -3.50
N VAL A 81 2.05 17.32 -3.42
CA VAL A 81 2.39 15.94 -3.76
C VAL A 81 2.57 15.80 -5.27
N LYS A 82 3.83 15.72 -5.71
CA LYS A 82 4.20 15.41 -7.10
C LYS A 82 4.28 13.90 -7.31
N GLY A 83 3.96 13.44 -8.51
CA GLY A 83 4.03 12.01 -8.85
C GLY A 83 2.97 11.17 -8.13
N TYR A 84 1.79 11.73 -7.86
CA TYR A 84 0.65 10.97 -7.38
C TYR A 84 0.09 10.07 -8.50
N GLY A 85 -0.22 8.82 -8.18
CA GLY A 85 -0.79 7.90 -9.15
C GLY A 85 -0.58 6.43 -8.78
N THR A 86 -0.77 5.59 -9.79
CA THR A 86 -0.53 4.15 -9.74
C THR A 86 0.73 3.82 -10.54
N PHE A 87 1.61 3.01 -9.96
CA PHE A 87 2.88 2.62 -10.53
C PHE A 87 3.03 1.11 -10.52
N GLN A 88 3.13 0.52 -11.69
CA GLN A 88 3.38 -0.91 -11.83
C GLN A 88 4.86 -1.17 -12.03
N TYR A 89 5.37 -2.20 -11.37
CA TYR A 89 6.74 -2.66 -11.52
C TYR A 89 6.82 -4.17 -11.37
N ALA A 90 7.85 -4.75 -11.97
CA ALA A 90 8.13 -6.17 -11.89
C ALA A 90 9.53 -6.40 -11.33
N MET A 91 9.69 -7.49 -10.59
CA MET A 91 10.99 -7.97 -10.14
C MET A 91 11.33 -9.25 -10.91
N SER A 92 12.54 -9.28 -11.47
CA SER A 92 12.99 -10.35 -12.36
C SER A 92 13.36 -11.64 -11.62
N THR A 93 13.55 -11.58 -10.30
CA THR A 93 13.96 -12.74 -9.52
C THR A 93 13.11 -12.93 -8.27
N ALA A 94 12.93 -14.20 -7.91
CA ALA A 94 12.24 -14.60 -6.68
C ALA A 94 12.94 -14.08 -5.42
N GLN A 95 14.27 -13.95 -5.46
CA GLN A 95 15.04 -13.45 -4.34
C GLN A 95 14.77 -11.97 -4.09
N ASP A 96 14.79 -11.15 -5.14
CA ASP A 96 14.52 -9.71 -5.03
C ASP A 96 13.08 -9.46 -4.56
N ALA A 97 12.12 -10.21 -5.13
CA ALA A 97 10.72 -10.14 -4.72
C ALA A 97 10.54 -10.50 -3.24
N ARG A 98 11.19 -11.58 -2.77
CA ARG A 98 11.14 -11.97 -1.35
C ARG A 98 11.76 -10.90 -0.46
N GLN A 99 12.92 -10.37 -0.82
CA GLN A 99 13.59 -9.35 -0.02
C GLN A 99 12.73 -8.08 0.06
N HIS A 100 12.12 -7.68 -1.04
CA HIS A 100 11.21 -6.55 -1.09
C HIS A 100 10.00 -6.74 -0.16
N MET A 101 9.35 -7.91 -0.22
CA MET A 101 8.21 -8.23 0.66
C MET A 101 8.61 -8.25 2.14
N ILE A 102 9.80 -8.75 2.48
CA ILE A 102 10.34 -8.71 3.84
C ILE A 102 10.48 -7.26 4.32
N THR A 103 11.12 -6.40 3.52
CA THR A 103 11.29 -4.99 3.87
C THR A 103 9.96 -4.25 4.03
N LEU A 104 8.96 -4.56 3.19
CA LEU A 104 7.62 -3.98 3.34
C LEU A 104 6.93 -4.43 4.63
N ARG A 105 7.10 -5.69 5.01
CA ARG A 105 6.55 -6.23 6.25
C ARG A 105 7.19 -5.59 7.48
N GLU A 106 8.52 -5.51 7.52
CA GLU A 106 9.26 -4.86 8.62
C GLU A 106 8.85 -3.39 8.78
N ARG A 107 8.63 -2.69 7.64
CA ARG A 107 8.14 -1.32 7.64
C ARG A 107 6.72 -1.22 8.16
N LEU A 108 5.84 -2.13 7.77
CA LEU A 108 4.46 -2.17 8.24
C LEU A 108 4.40 -2.42 9.76
N GLU A 109 5.20 -3.36 10.27
CA GLU A 109 5.32 -3.65 11.70
C GLU A 109 5.86 -2.44 12.48
N SER A 110 6.89 -1.77 11.95
CA SER A 110 7.43 -0.53 12.53
C SER A 110 6.39 0.60 12.57
N LEU A 111 5.63 0.78 11.49
CA LEU A 111 4.55 1.77 11.42
C LEU A 111 3.45 1.48 12.44
N GLN A 112 3.04 0.21 12.58
CA GLN A 112 2.05 -0.20 13.58
C GLN A 112 2.53 0.10 15.01
N MET A 113 3.81 -0.17 15.31
CA MET A 113 4.38 0.16 16.61
C MET A 113 4.41 1.67 16.87
N GLN A 114 4.82 2.48 15.89
CA GLN A 114 4.82 3.94 16.02
C GLN A 114 3.42 4.50 16.30
N ILE A 115 2.42 4.04 15.54
CA ILE A 115 1.02 4.45 15.72
C ILE A 115 0.47 4.00 17.07
N ALA A 116 0.86 2.82 17.55
CA ALA A 116 0.44 2.32 18.85
C ALA A 116 1.05 3.12 20.02
N LEU A 117 2.26 3.66 19.83
CA LEU A 117 2.96 4.49 20.82
C LEU A 117 2.55 5.98 20.78
N SER A 118 1.98 6.45 19.66
CA SER A 118 1.51 7.83 19.50
C SER A 118 0.04 8.06 19.88
N ALA A 119 -0.71 6.99 20.20
CA ALA A 119 -2.12 7.01 20.60
C ALA A 119 -2.32 7.11 22.11
#